data_AF-A0A0Q6DJH0-F1
#
_entry.id   AF-A0A0Q6DJH0-F1
#
_cell.length_a   1.000
_cell.length_b   1.000
_cell.length_c   1.000
_cell.angle_alpha   90.00
_cell.angle_beta   90.00
_cell.angle_gamma   90.00
#
_symmetry.space_group_name_H-M   'P 1'
#
loop_
_entity.id
_entity.type
_entity.pdbx_description
1 polymer ?
#
loop_
_entity_poly.entity_id
_entity_poly.type
_entity_poly.pdbx_seq_one_letter_code
_entity_poly.pdbx_strand_id
1 'polypeptide(L)'
;MNERWLVEDLILVGLLKVVQQGATLLGSAKIDAAEHLQTATRELIDQAPPNARPKILRRVRSTARRCVSPCVTKETPIATLGLATFHLLQHLVDEGYVSVGTSSPLSAALDIILPALEPAANDEEQMAVSRTTAIGIFDNLHKEGLFRDVVPLG
;
A
#
# COMPACT_ATOMS: atom_id res chain seq x y z
N MET A 1 4.21 -16.74 -11.82
CA MET A 1 4.47 -15.77 -10.74
C MET A 1 4.66 -16.51 -9.42
N ASN A 2 5.58 -16.07 -8.56
CA ASN A 2 5.83 -16.67 -7.24
C ASN A 2 4.79 -16.14 -6.23
N GLU A 3 4.24 -17.01 -5.36
CA GLU A 3 3.24 -16.63 -4.34
C GLU A 3 3.72 -15.48 -3.45
N ARG A 4 5.03 -15.42 -3.13
CA ARG A 4 5.62 -14.33 -2.33
C ARG A 4 5.39 -12.96 -2.98
N TRP A 5 5.78 -12.83 -4.24
CA TRP A 5 5.65 -11.59 -5.02
C TRP A 5 4.18 -11.16 -5.13
N LEU A 6 3.28 -12.12 -5.36
CA LEU A 6 1.84 -11.82 -5.38
C LEU A 6 1.33 -11.31 -4.03
N VAL A 7 1.81 -11.86 -2.92
CA VAL A 7 1.44 -11.38 -1.57
C VAL A 7 1.99 -9.97 -1.33
N GLU A 8 3.22 -9.70 -1.75
CA GLU A 8 3.86 -8.37 -1.67
C GLU A 8 3.03 -7.32 -2.41
N ASP A 9 2.71 -7.57 -3.68
CA ASP A 9 1.91 -6.65 -4.51
C ASP A 9 0.50 -6.44 -3.94
N LEU A 10 -0.15 -7.52 -3.50
CA LEU A 10 -1.49 -7.44 -2.91
C LEU A 10 -1.51 -6.69 -1.56
N ILE A 11 -0.41 -6.72 -0.80
CA ILE A 11 -0.28 -5.92 0.42
C ILE A 11 -0.20 -4.44 0.06
N LEU A 12 0.60 -4.06 -0.93
CA LEU A 12 0.73 -2.66 -1.38
C LEU A 12 -0.62 -2.10 -1.86
N VAL A 13 -1.33 -2.84 -2.71
CA VAL A 13 -2.69 -2.45 -3.15
C VAL A 13 -3.66 -2.42 -1.97
N GLY A 14 -3.52 -3.33 -1.01
CA GLY A 14 -4.31 -3.35 0.22
C GLY A 14 -4.10 -2.11 1.10
N LEU A 15 -2.86 -1.64 1.23
CA LEU A 15 -2.54 -0.40 1.95
C LEU A 15 -3.20 0.79 1.27
N LEU A 16 -3.05 0.94 -0.04
CA LEU A 16 -3.67 2.03 -0.81
C LEU A 16 -5.21 2.06 -0.68
N LYS A 17 -5.86 0.90 -0.51
CA LYS A 17 -7.31 0.86 -0.22
C LYS A 17 -7.67 1.46 1.13
N VAL A 18 -6.84 1.26 2.16
CA VAL A 18 -7.07 1.87 3.48
C VAL A 18 -6.94 3.39 3.38
N VAL A 19 -5.94 3.85 2.62
CA VAL A 19 -5.72 5.27 2.33
C VAL A 19 -6.92 5.86 1.59
N GLN A 20 -7.36 5.23 0.50
CA GLN A 20 -8.53 5.67 -0.27
C GLN A 20 -9.80 5.76 0.60
N GLN A 21 -9.98 4.86 1.57
CA GLN A 21 -11.16 4.88 2.44
C GLN A 21 -11.21 6.05 3.39
N GLY A 22 -10.05 6.58 3.83
CA GLY A 22 -9.99 7.65 4.81
C GLY A 22 -9.27 8.92 4.41
N ALA A 23 -8.72 8.99 3.19
CA ALA A 23 -8.39 10.25 2.55
C ALA A 23 -9.67 11.08 2.38
N THR A 24 -9.53 12.40 2.43
CA THR A 24 -10.57 13.39 2.11
C THR A 24 -10.87 13.44 0.61
N LEU A 25 -11.08 12.27 0.00
CA LEU A 25 -11.53 12.15 -1.38
C LEU A 25 -13.04 12.46 -1.46
N LEU A 26 -13.40 13.39 -2.34
CA LEU A 26 -14.78 13.81 -2.56
C LEU A 26 -15.49 12.90 -3.58
N GLY A 27 -16.76 12.61 -3.33
CA GLY A 27 -17.72 12.10 -4.33
C GLY A 27 -17.19 11.01 -5.26
N SER A 28 -17.15 11.31 -6.56
CA SER A 28 -16.76 10.39 -7.63
C SER A 28 -15.29 9.96 -7.56
N ALA A 29 -14.36 10.85 -7.18
CA ALA A 29 -12.94 10.50 -7.09
C ALA A 29 -12.68 9.35 -6.10
N LYS A 30 -13.45 9.30 -5.00
CA LYS A 30 -13.38 8.19 -4.06
C LYS A 30 -13.84 6.86 -4.68
N ILE A 31 -14.87 6.90 -5.52
CA ILE A 31 -15.42 5.73 -6.21
C ILE A 31 -14.45 5.28 -7.30
N ASP A 32 -13.98 6.19 -8.13
CA ASP A 32 -13.06 5.92 -9.23
C ASP A 32 -11.75 5.29 -8.73
N ALA A 33 -11.16 5.85 -7.66
CA ALA A 33 -9.98 5.25 -7.02
C ALA A 33 -10.24 3.84 -6.47
N ALA A 34 -11.43 3.61 -5.90
CA ALA A 34 -11.81 2.28 -5.40
C ALA A 34 -11.94 1.26 -6.54
N GLU A 35 -12.54 1.64 -7.67
CA GLU A 35 -12.70 0.80 -8.85
C GLU A 35 -11.35 0.43 -9.47
N HIS A 36 -10.44 1.41 -9.58
CA HIS A 36 -9.07 1.17 -10.06
C HIS A 36 -8.29 0.23 -9.13
N LEU A 37 -8.36 0.42 -7.81
CA LEU A 37 -7.72 -0.47 -6.84
C LEU A 37 -8.37 -1.87 -6.80
N GLN A 38 -9.68 -1.96 -7.03
CA GLN A 38 -10.38 -3.24 -7.14
C GLN A 38 -9.93 -3.98 -8.40
N THR A 39 -9.81 -3.28 -9.52
CA THR A 39 -9.30 -3.83 -10.78
C THR A 39 -7.86 -4.30 -10.63
N ALA A 40 -6.96 -3.48 -10.06
CA ALA A 40 -5.58 -3.87 -9.77
C ALA A 40 -5.50 -5.13 -8.91
N THR A 41 -6.33 -5.22 -7.87
CA THR A 41 -6.40 -6.43 -7.02
C THR A 41 -6.84 -7.65 -7.80
N ARG A 42 -7.83 -7.49 -8.69
CA ARG A 42 -8.35 -8.57 -9.52
C ARG A 42 -7.31 -9.07 -10.51
N GLU A 43 -6.62 -8.16 -11.19
CA GLU A 43 -5.56 -8.49 -12.14
C GLU A 43 -4.42 -9.25 -11.46
N LEU A 44 -4.04 -8.86 -10.24
CA LEU A 44 -3.03 -9.57 -9.45
C LEU A 44 -3.52 -10.97 -9.04
N ILE A 45 -4.70 -11.08 -8.43
CA ILE A 45 -5.19 -12.37 -7.90
C ILE A 45 -5.53 -13.37 -9.02
N ASP A 46 -5.88 -12.88 -10.21
CA ASP A 46 -6.23 -13.72 -11.35
C ASP A 46 -5.02 -14.48 -11.91
N GLN A 47 -3.79 -14.02 -11.63
CA GLN A 47 -2.56 -14.74 -11.95
C GLN A 47 -2.32 -15.98 -11.06
N ALA A 48 -3.04 -16.12 -9.95
CA ALA A 48 -3.00 -17.32 -9.12
C ALA A 48 -4.09 -18.34 -9.54
N PRO A 49 -3.80 -19.65 -9.40
CA PRO A 49 -4.80 -20.71 -9.58
C PRO A 49 -6.06 -20.46 -8.74
N PRO A 50 -7.29 -20.65 -9.27
CA PRO A 50 -8.53 -20.33 -8.56
C PRO A 50 -8.65 -20.93 -7.16
N ASN A 51 -8.17 -22.16 -6.97
CA ASN A 51 -8.16 -22.87 -5.68
C ASN A 51 -7.17 -22.27 -4.65
N ALA A 52 -6.12 -21.57 -5.11
CA ALA A 52 -5.14 -20.93 -4.24
C ALA A 52 -5.56 -19.52 -3.79
N ARG A 53 -6.43 -18.83 -4.55
CA ARG A 53 -6.82 -17.43 -4.30
C ARG A 53 -7.33 -17.17 -2.88
N PRO A 54 -8.24 -18.00 -2.28
CA PRO A 54 -8.72 -17.74 -0.92
C PRO A 54 -7.60 -17.81 0.13
N LYS A 55 -6.65 -18.74 -0.04
CA LYS A 55 -5.50 -18.89 0.86
C LYS A 55 -4.58 -17.67 0.77
N ILE A 56 -4.30 -17.20 -0.44
CA ILE A 56 -3.47 -16.02 -0.70
C ILE A 56 -4.12 -14.77 -0.09
N LEU A 57 -5.41 -14.52 -0.34
CA LEU A 57 -6.13 -13.38 0.22
C LEU A 57 -6.16 -13.41 1.75
N ARG A 58 -6.32 -14.60 2.36
CA ARG A 58 -6.25 -14.76 3.82
C ARG A 58 -4.84 -14.43 4.34
N ARG A 59 -3.79 -14.88 3.64
CA ARG A 59 -2.40 -14.60 3.99
C ARG A 59 -2.12 -13.09 3.92
N VAL A 60 -2.52 -12.42 2.84
CA VAL A 60 -2.40 -10.97 2.65
C VAL A 60 -3.04 -10.22 3.83
N ARG A 61 -4.32 -10.51 4.14
CA ARG A 61 -5.02 -9.88 5.27
C ARG A 61 -4.31 -10.10 6.61
N SER A 62 -3.87 -11.34 6.86
CA SER A 62 -3.18 -11.67 8.11
C SER A 62 -1.85 -10.92 8.23
N THR A 63 -1.12 -10.79 7.13
CA THR A 63 0.22 -10.18 7.10
C THR A 63 0.11 -8.67 7.20
N ALA A 64 -0.79 -8.05 6.43
CA ALA A 64 -1.10 -6.63 6.57
C ALA A 64 -1.49 -6.27 8.01
N ARG A 65 -2.33 -7.08 8.67
CA ARG A 65 -2.65 -6.87 10.09
C ARG A 65 -1.42 -6.95 10.98
N ARG A 66 -0.57 -7.96 10.84
CA ARG A 66 0.64 -8.11 11.67
C ARG A 66 1.66 -7.00 11.45
N CYS A 67 1.76 -6.48 10.22
CA CYS A 67 2.80 -5.49 9.88
C CYS A 67 2.34 -4.05 10.09
N VAL A 68 1.05 -3.76 9.88
CA VAL A 68 0.51 -2.40 9.97
C VAL A 68 -0.01 -2.08 11.37
N SER A 69 -0.74 -3.00 12.01
CA SER A 69 -1.34 -2.72 13.33
C SER A 69 -0.36 -2.29 14.43
N PRO A 70 0.89 -2.78 14.48
CA PRO A 70 1.86 -2.29 15.46
C PRO A 70 2.29 -0.83 15.24
N CYS A 71 2.12 -0.31 14.02
CA CYS A 71 2.59 1.01 13.61
C CYS A 71 1.48 2.08 13.62
N VAL A 72 0.25 1.69 13.95
CA VAL A 72 -0.92 2.58 13.95
C VAL A 72 -1.74 2.39 15.23
N THR A 73 -2.23 3.49 15.79
CA THR A 73 -3.16 3.51 16.92
C THR A 73 -4.55 3.93 16.43
N LYS A 74 -5.55 3.93 17.33
CA LYS A 74 -6.88 4.48 17.01
C LYS A 74 -6.85 5.99 16.72
N GLU A 75 -5.80 6.68 17.15
CA GLU A 75 -5.63 8.12 16.99
C GLU A 75 -4.79 8.47 15.76
N THR A 76 -4.14 7.48 15.12
CA THR A 76 -3.34 7.72 13.92
C THR A 76 -4.21 8.27 12.79
N PRO A 77 -3.91 9.47 12.28
CA PRO A 77 -4.64 10.04 11.16
C PRO A 77 -4.53 9.15 9.92
N ILE A 78 -5.60 9.04 9.15
CA ILE A 78 -5.58 8.19 7.95
C ILE A 78 -4.63 8.78 6.89
N ALA A 79 -4.47 10.10 6.86
CA ALA A 79 -3.48 10.76 6.02
C ALA A 79 -2.04 10.33 6.34
N THR A 80 -1.72 10.09 7.61
CA THR A 80 -0.42 9.55 8.04
C THR A 80 -0.17 8.16 7.45
N LEU A 81 -1.17 7.28 7.48
CA LEU A 81 -1.07 5.97 6.83
C LEU A 81 -0.99 6.09 5.30
N GLY A 82 -1.65 7.10 4.74
CA GLY A 82 -1.53 7.53 3.34
C GLY A 82 -0.10 7.81 2.92
N LEU A 83 0.52 8.76 3.61
CA LEU A 83 1.89 9.19 3.36
C LEU A 83 2.89 8.08 3.68
N ALA A 84 2.65 7.27 4.71
CA ALA A 84 3.48 6.11 5.00
C ALA A 84 3.45 5.08 3.86
N THR A 85 2.26 4.82 3.31
CA THR A 85 2.10 3.94 2.14
C THR A 85 2.81 4.50 0.91
N PHE A 86 2.73 5.83 0.71
CA PHE A 86 3.45 6.49 -0.38
C PHE A 86 4.96 6.36 -0.24
N HIS A 87 5.52 6.59 0.96
CA HIS A 87 6.96 6.40 1.20
C HIS A 87 7.43 4.98 0.95
N LEU A 88 6.63 3.98 1.37
CA LEU A 88 6.92 2.58 1.07
C LEU A 88 6.95 2.33 -0.44
N LEU A 89 5.93 2.81 -1.16
CA LEU A 89 5.84 2.60 -2.60
C LEU A 89 6.97 3.31 -3.34
N GLN A 90 7.28 4.55 -2.96
CA GLN A 90 8.37 5.33 -3.54
C GLN A 90 9.70 4.60 -3.36
N HIS A 91 10.01 4.14 -2.14
CA HIS A 91 11.23 3.38 -1.87
C HIS A 91 11.33 2.11 -2.71
N LEU A 92 10.23 1.36 -2.83
CA LEU A 92 10.19 0.14 -3.64
C LEU A 92 10.37 0.42 -5.14
N VAL A 93 9.92 1.58 -5.62
CA VAL A 93 10.13 2.03 -7.01
C VAL A 93 11.57 2.48 -7.21
N ASP A 94 12.13 3.26 -6.28
CA ASP A 94 13.50 3.77 -6.35
C ASP A 94 14.54 2.64 -6.33
N GLU A 95 14.27 1.58 -5.56
CA GLU A 95 15.07 0.34 -5.52
C GLU A 95 14.80 -0.59 -6.72
N GLY A 96 13.89 -0.23 -7.63
CA GLY A 96 13.54 -1.01 -8.81
C GLY A 96 12.81 -2.33 -8.49
N TYR A 97 12.33 -2.51 -7.26
CA TYR A 97 11.60 -3.72 -6.84
C TYR A 97 10.17 -3.75 -7.37
N VAL A 98 9.51 -2.59 -7.39
CA VAL A 98 8.16 -2.41 -7.94
C VAL A 98 8.23 -1.54 -9.19
N SER A 99 7.59 -1.99 -10.26
CA SER A 99 7.35 -1.17 -11.45
C SER A 99 5.87 -0.86 -11.56
N VAL A 100 5.50 0.42 -11.43
CA VAL A 100 4.14 0.88 -11.67
C VAL A 100 4.00 1.11 -13.17
N GLY A 101 3.35 0.18 -13.87
CA GLY A 101 3.15 0.28 -15.32
C GLY A 101 2.38 1.55 -15.70
N THR A 102 2.88 2.28 -16.70
CA THR A 102 2.18 3.42 -17.31
C THR A 102 0.80 2.99 -17.79
N SER A 103 -0.24 3.71 -17.35
CA SER A 103 -1.65 3.41 -17.64
C SER A 103 -2.21 2.13 -16.99
N SER A 104 -1.53 1.56 -16.00
CA SER A 104 -2.11 0.47 -15.19
C SER A 104 -3.23 0.98 -14.27
N PRO A 105 -4.17 0.10 -13.84
CA PRO A 105 -5.15 0.48 -12.83
C PRO A 105 -4.52 0.98 -11.52
N LEU A 106 -3.34 0.48 -11.16
CA LEU A 106 -2.58 0.98 -10.01
C LEU A 106 -2.12 2.43 -10.23
N SER A 107 -1.57 2.74 -11.41
CA SER A 107 -1.19 4.11 -11.79
C SER A 107 -2.38 5.06 -11.69
N ALA A 108 -3.52 4.69 -12.29
CA ALA A 108 -4.74 5.51 -12.27
C ALA A 108 -5.26 5.75 -10.84
N ALA A 109 -5.15 4.76 -9.95
CA ALA A 109 -5.51 4.96 -8.55
C ALA A 109 -4.56 5.94 -7.83
N LEU A 110 -3.25 5.86 -8.11
CA LEU A 110 -2.26 6.77 -7.51
C LEU A 110 -2.46 8.21 -7.98
N ASP A 111 -2.79 8.42 -9.26
CA ASP A 111 -3.08 9.75 -9.82
C ASP A 111 -4.25 10.45 -9.10
N ILE A 112 -5.17 9.67 -8.52
CA ILE A 112 -6.31 10.19 -7.75
C ILE A 112 -5.96 10.35 -6.25
N ILE A 113 -5.25 9.38 -5.67
CA ILE A 113 -4.99 9.34 -4.23
C ILE A 113 -3.90 10.34 -3.81
N LEU A 114 -2.83 10.48 -4.58
CA LEU A 114 -1.67 11.29 -4.20
C LEU A 114 -2.02 12.78 -4.01
N PRO A 115 -2.79 13.44 -4.91
CA PRO A 115 -3.19 14.83 -4.70
C PRO A 115 -4.00 15.03 -3.42
N ALA A 116 -4.79 14.03 -2.99
CA ALA A 116 -5.58 14.12 -1.76
C ALA A 116 -4.73 14.06 -0.49
N LEU A 117 -3.46 13.63 -0.59
CA LEU A 117 -2.50 13.60 0.51
C LEU A 117 -1.67 14.88 0.62
N GLU A 118 -1.71 15.76 -0.39
CA GLU A 118 -0.90 16.99 -0.46
C GLU A 118 -1.03 17.89 0.79
N PRO A 119 -2.22 18.14 1.36
CA PRO A 119 -2.34 18.95 2.57
C PRO A 119 -1.58 18.37 3.77
N ALA A 120 -1.59 17.03 3.90
CA ALA A 120 -0.89 16.33 4.96
C ALA A 120 0.62 16.24 4.70
N ALA A 121 1.04 16.18 3.43
CA ALA A 121 2.46 16.21 3.05
C ALA A 121 3.12 17.56 3.38
N ASN A 122 2.34 18.64 3.36
CA ASN A 122 2.80 19.99 3.71
C ASN A 122 2.84 20.26 5.23
N ASP A 123 2.37 19.32 6.05
CA ASP A 123 2.48 19.37 7.51
C ASP A 123 3.75 18.60 7.95
N GLU A 124 4.75 19.31 8.46
CA GLU A 124 6.04 18.73 8.84
C GLU A 124 5.92 17.65 9.92
N GLU A 125 5.02 17.83 10.89
CA GLU A 125 4.81 16.87 11.96
C GLU A 125 4.17 15.59 11.41
N GLN A 126 3.12 15.75 10.60
CA GLN A 126 2.50 14.59 9.93
C GLN A 126 3.50 13.88 9.01
N MET A 127 4.36 14.62 8.31
CA MET A 127 5.35 14.02 7.43
C MET A 127 6.40 13.23 8.20
N ALA A 128 6.93 13.76 9.31
CA ALA A 128 7.88 13.06 10.16
C ALA A 128 7.30 11.79 10.78
N VAL A 129 6.05 11.86 11.27
CA VAL A 129 5.34 10.68 11.80
C VAL A 129 5.13 9.64 10.69
N SER A 130 4.70 10.08 9.50
CA SER A 130 4.44 9.17 8.37
C SER A 130 5.68 8.41 7.92
N ARG A 131 6.86 9.05 7.91
CA ARG A 131 8.14 8.38 7.63
C ARG A 131 8.46 7.33 8.67
N THR A 132 8.33 7.68 9.96
CA THR A 132 8.57 6.73 11.06
C THR A 132 7.61 5.54 10.98
N THR A 133 6.33 5.78 10.66
CA THR A 133 5.34 4.73 10.42
C THR A 133 5.71 3.87 9.22
N ALA A 134 6.17 4.45 8.12
CA ALA A 134 6.63 3.71 6.94
C ALA A 134 7.79 2.76 7.29
N ILE A 135 8.81 3.26 8.00
CA ILE A 135 9.96 2.45 8.45
C ILE A 135 9.48 1.28 9.29
N GLY A 136 8.63 1.53 10.29
CA GLY A 136 8.10 0.47 11.14
C GLY A 136 7.29 -0.59 10.38
N ILE A 137 6.47 -0.18 9.41
CA ILE A 137 5.71 -1.11 8.55
C ILE A 137 6.68 -1.94 7.70
N PHE A 138 7.69 -1.30 7.09
CA PHE A 138 8.69 -1.97 6.25
C PHE A 138 9.49 -3.01 7.04
N ASP A 139 9.97 -2.64 8.23
CA ASP A 139 10.69 -3.54 9.11
C ASP A 139 9.87 -4.77 9.48
N ASN A 140 8.58 -4.60 9.75
CA ASN A 140 7.69 -5.71 10.03
C ASN A 140 7.47 -6.61 8.81
N LEU A 141 7.35 -6.02 7.61
CA LEU A 141 7.26 -6.77 6.36
C LEU A 141 8.54 -7.58 6.09
N HIS A 142 9.71 -6.97 6.32
CA HIS A 142 11.00 -7.65 6.24
C HIS A 142 11.13 -8.82 7.21
N LYS A 143 10.69 -8.66 8.47
CA LYS A 143 10.68 -9.75 9.46
C LYS A 143 9.78 -10.91 9.06
N GLU A 144 8.68 -10.65 8.36
CA GLU A 144 7.82 -11.68 7.76
C GLU A 144 8.43 -12.31 6.49
N GLY A 145 9.61 -11.85 6.08
CA GLY A 145 10.34 -12.34 4.93
C GLY A 145 9.76 -11.87 3.60
N LEU A 146 9.12 -10.70 3.58
CA LEU A 146 8.71 -9.99 2.38
C LEU A 146 9.74 -8.92 2.03
N PHE A 147 9.84 -8.55 0.75
CA PHE A 147 10.76 -7.52 0.24
C PHE A 147 12.23 -7.76 0.59
N ARG A 148 12.62 -9.04 0.80
CA ARG A 148 13.96 -9.43 1.30
C ARG A 148 15.15 -8.89 0.49
N ASP A 149 14.91 -8.56 -0.76
CA ASP A 149 15.92 -8.15 -1.72
C ASP A 149 16.01 -6.60 -1.82
N VAL A 150 15.31 -5.88 -0.94
CA VAL A 150 15.24 -4.41 -0.87
C VAL A 150 16.05 -3.91 0.33
N VAL A 151 16.74 -2.78 0.18
CA VAL A 151 17.45 -2.13 1.30
C VAL A 151 16.44 -1.67 2.37
N PRO A 152 16.73 -1.78 3.68
CA PRO A 152 15.91 -1.20 4.74
C PRO A 152 15.58 0.28 4.48
N LEU A 153 14.32 0.66 4.69
CA LEU A 153 13.89 2.06 4.62
C LEU A 153 14.56 2.84 5.76
N GLY A 154 15.27 3.92 5.41
CA GLY A 154 16.06 4.75 6.34
C GLY A 154 15.39 6.04 6.77
#